data_AF-A0A9E1A6Z2-F1
#
_entry.id   AF-A0A9E1A6Z2-F1
#
_cell.length_a   1.000
_cell.length_b   1.000
_cell.length_c   1.000
_cell.angle_alpha   90.00
_cell.angle_beta   90.00
_cell.angle_gamma   90.00
#
_symmetry.space_group_name_H-M   'P 1'
#
loop_
_entity.id
_entity.type
_entity.pdbx_description
1 polymer ?
#
loop_
_entity_poly.entity_id
_entity_poly.type
_entity_poly.pdbx_seq_one_letter_code
_entity_poly.pdbx_strand_id
1 'polypeptide(L)'
;MKGTVLFITGIDTNIGKTFATGMIACALAEKGKKVITQKMIQTGCTEVSEDIEMHRKIQGIPFTEEDKAGLTCPYIFTYPCSPHMAAEKDGKTIDLSVITEATRRLQEKYEYVLLEGAGGLMVPNDFHSLAIDYVKEQGYPVILVTSGKLGSINHTLLSLYACKQYGIPVRTVVYNLYPPTDELITANTLEYLTQYLEKEFPETALITLPEATAGVADIDISSLF
;
A
#
# COMPACT_ATOMS: atom_id res chain seq x y z
N MET A 1 2.69 -21.51 10.68
CA MET A 1 2.12 -21.08 9.38
C MET A 1 2.85 -19.82 8.97
N LYS A 2 3.17 -19.66 7.67
CA LYS A 2 3.83 -18.45 7.15
C LYS A 2 2.82 -17.29 7.20
N GLY A 3 3.24 -16.10 7.63
CA GLY A 3 2.39 -14.92 7.67
C GLY A 3 1.79 -14.56 6.29
N THR A 4 0.65 -13.88 6.28
CA THR A 4 0.00 -13.38 5.06
C THR A 4 0.66 -12.09 4.61
N VAL A 5 0.94 -11.95 3.31
CA VAL A 5 1.38 -10.67 2.72
C VAL A 5 0.22 -10.06 1.98
N LEU A 6 -0.04 -8.77 2.23
CA LEU A 6 -1.00 -7.97 1.49
C LEU A 6 -0.21 -6.85 0.81
N PHE A 7 -0.28 -6.73 -0.51
CA PHE A 7 0.40 -5.67 -1.23
C PHE A 7 -0.49 -4.42 -1.27
N ILE A 8 -0.01 -3.32 -0.72
CA ILE A 8 -0.73 -2.04 -0.68
C ILE A 8 -0.19 -1.18 -1.81
N THR A 9 -1.06 -0.84 -2.73
CA THR A 9 -0.77 0.07 -3.84
C THR A 9 -1.84 1.14 -3.88
N GLY A 10 -1.67 2.15 -4.72
CA GLY A 10 -2.72 3.13 -4.92
C GLY A 10 -2.81 3.59 -6.35
N ILE A 11 -3.89 4.30 -6.61
CA ILE A 11 -4.24 4.75 -7.95
C ILE A 11 -3.32 5.87 -8.46
N ASP A 12 -2.53 6.48 -7.57
CA ASP A 12 -1.62 7.58 -7.85
C ASP A 12 -0.60 7.78 -6.69
N THR A 13 0.31 8.72 -6.88
CA THR A 13 1.14 9.32 -5.83
C THR A 13 0.32 10.29 -4.95
N ASN A 14 0.73 10.48 -3.70
CA ASN A 14 0.15 11.46 -2.76
C ASN A 14 -1.38 11.37 -2.50
N ILE A 15 -1.98 10.18 -2.69
CA ILE A 15 -3.38 9.89 -2.35
C ILE A 15 -3.56 9.29 -0.94
N GLY A 16 -2.53 9.44 -0.09
CA GLY A 16 -2.56 8.98 1.30
C GLY A 16 -2.35 7.48 1.52
N LYS A 17 -1.67 6.77 0.60
CA LYS A 17 -1.31 5.34 0.77
C LYS A 17 -0.63 5.06 2.11
N THR A 18 0.37 5.84 2.48
CA THR A 18 1.10 5.74 3.75
C THR A 18 0.17 5.83 4.96
N PHE A 19 -0.77 6.78 4.93
CA PHE A 19 -1.77 6.91 5.98
C PHE A 19 -2.67 5.67 6.03
N ALA A 20 -3.17 5.22 4.88
CA ALA A 20 -4.00 4.04 4.78
C ALA A 20 -3.29 2.78 5.32
N THR A 21 -2.03 2.55 4.93
CA THR A 21 -1.21 1.44 5.42
C THR A 21 -1.06 1.48 6.94
N GLY A 22 -0.75 2.64 7.51
CA GLY A 22 -0.64 2.82 8.97
C GLY A 22 -1.96 2.56 9.70
N MET A 23 -3.08 3.08 9.19
CA MET A 23 -4.40 2.88 9.80
C MET A 23 -4.84 1.40 9.75
N ILE A 24 -4.61 0.73 8.61
CA ILE A 24 -4.89 -0.71 8.48
C ILE A 24 -4.02 -1.52 9.45
N ALA A 25 -2.74 -1.17 9.59
CA ALA A 25 -1.86 -1.81 10.57
C ALA A 25 -2.36 -1.63 12.01
N CYS A 26 -2.81 -0.42 12.36
CA CYS A 26 -3.34 -0.15 13.69
C CYS A 26 -4.62 -0.95 13.96
N ALA A 27 -5.58 -0.94 13.03
CA ALA A 27 -6.83 -1.69 13.16
C ALA A 27 -6.59 -3.22 13.26
N LEU A 28 -5.61 -3.77 12.52
CA LEU A 28 -5.23 -5.18 12.64
C LEU A 28 -4.66 -5.49 14.03
N ALA A 29 -3.80 -4.60 14.55
CA ALA A 29 -3.22 -4.75 15.89
C ALA A 29 -4.27 -4.66 17.00
N GLU A 30 -5.25 -3.76 16.89
CA GLU A 30 -6.39 -3.64 17.83
C GLU A 30 -7.23 -4.93 17.88
N LYS A 31 -7.32 -5.65 16.76
CA LYS A 31 -7.93 -7.00 16.69
C LYS A 31 -7.00 -8.12 17.16
N GLY A 32 -5.89 -7.78 17.80
CA GLY A 32 -4.93 -8.73 18.40
C GLY A 32 -4.04 -9.45 17.40
N LYS A 33 -3.95 -8.98 16.15
CA LYS A 33 -3.09 -9.60 15.12
C LYS A 33 -1.66 -9.09 15.22
N LYS A 34 -0.69 -9.99 15.02
CA LYS A 34 0.70 -9.59 14.81
C LYS A 34 0.89 -9.05 13.41
N VAL A 35 1.05 -7.74 13.28
CA VAL A 35 1.19 -7.05 11.98
C VAL A 35 2.46 -6.20 11.93
N ILE A 36 3.10 -6.15 10.78
CA ILE A 36 4.19 -5.23 10.46
C ILE A 36 3.95 -4.57 9.11
N THR A 37 4.36 -3.32 8.97
CA THR A 37 4.39 -2.61 7.70
C THR A 37 5.78 -2.67 7.09
N GLN A 38 5.84 -2.86 5.77
CA GLN A 38 7.06 -2.85 4.96
C GLN A 38 6.85 -1.92 3.78
N LYS A 39 7.80 -1.04 3.51
CA LYS A 39 7.87 -0.21 2.32
C LYS A 39 8.83 -0.86 1.32
N MET A 40 8.30 -1.24 0.16
CA MET A 40 9.05 -1.91 -0.89
C MET A 40 10.29 -1.11 -1.28
N ILE A 41 10.08 0.15 -1.67
CA ILE A 41 11.11 1.10 -2.10
C ILE A 41 10.68 2.50 -1.62
N GLN A 42 11.59 3.23 -1.00
CA GLN A 42 11.43 4.63 -0.64
C GLN A 42 12.31 5.51 -1.53
N THR A 43 11.76 6.63 -1.97
CA THR A 43 12.47 7.66 -2.73
C THR A 43 12.34 9.00 -2.03
N GLY A 44 13.31 9.90 -2.21
CA GLY A 44 13.27 11.25 -1.66
C GLY A 44 13.77 11.37 -0.21
N CYS A 45 14.47 10.38 0.33
CA CYS A 45 15.07 10.45 1.66
C CYS A 45 16.46 9.79 1.71
N THR A 46 17.21 10.03 2.79
CA THR A 46 18.63 9.63 2.88
C THR A 46 18.92 8.58 3.95
N GLU A 47 18.15 8.52 5.03
CA GLU A 47 18.46 7.67 6.19
C GLU A 47 17.31 6.74 6.54
N VAL A 48 16.15 7.31 6.83
CA VAL A 48 14.96 6.58 7.28
C VAL A 48 13.84 6.81 6.30
N SER A 49 13.05 5.77 6.02
CA SER A 49 11.83 5.90 5.23
C SER A 49 10.81 6.73 6.00
N GLU A 50 10.44 7.89 5.43
CA GLU A 50 9.38 8.75 5.93
C GLU A 50 8.04 8.00 6.01
N ASP A 51 7.80 7.07 5.07
CA ASP A 51 6.61 6.22 5.10
C ASP A 51 6.61 5.27 6.30
N ILE A 52 7.73 4.59 6.58
CA ILE A 52 7.86 3.76 7.78
C ILE A 52 7.76 4.60 9.06
N GLU A 53 8.39 5.77 9.12
CA GLU A 53 8.26 6.68 10.26
C GLU A 53 6.80 7.06 10.52
N MET A 54 6.05 7.41 9.46
CA MET A 54 4.63 7.73 9.55
C MET A 54 3.81 6.51 10.00
N HIS A 55 4.12 5.30 9.52
CA HIS A 55 3.46 4.08 10.00
C HIS A 55 3.63 3.88 11.50
N ARG A 56 4.86 4.00 12.01
CA ARG A 56 5.15 3.85 13.45
C ARG A 56 4.46 4.93 14.28
N LYS A 57 4.43 6.17 13.78
CA LYS A 57 3.70 7.28 14.40
C LYS A 57 2.20 7.01 14.50
N ILE A 58 1.55 6.57 13.41
CA ILE A 58 0.12 6.22 13.41
C ILE A 58 -0.16 5.07 14.36
N GLN A 59 0.70 4.05 14.37
CA GLN A 59 0.57 2.90 15.26
C GLN A 59 0.87 3.22 16.73
N GLY A 60 1.46 4.38 17.04
CA GLY A 60 1.86 4.75 18.40
C GLY A 60 2.98 3.89 18.99
N ILE A 61 3.86 3.32 18.14
CA ILE A 61 4.97 2.45 18.56
C ILE A 61 6.32 3.05 18.17
N PRO A 62 7.42 2.74 18.89
CA PRO A 62 8.76 3.13 18.45
C PRO A 62 9.21 2.30 17.23
N PHE A 63 10.33 2.69 16.63
CA PHE A 63 11.01 1.85 15.64
C PHE A 63 11.33 0.47 16.21
N THR A 64 10.97 -0.54 15.43
CA THR A 64 11.20 -1.96 15.71
C THR A 64 12.65 -2.35 15.39
N GLU A 65 13.06 -3.54 15.82
CA GLU A 65 14.37 -4.08 15.44
C GLU A 65 14.43 -4.41 13.95
N GLU A 66 13.30 -4.78 13.35
CA GLU A 66 13.13 -4.98 11.92
C GLU A 66 13.35 -3.68 11.12
N ASP A 67 12.91 -2.53 11.65
CA ASP A 67 13.16 -1.23 11.04
C ASP A 67 14.65 -0.88 11.07
N LYS A 68 15.30 -1.04 12.22
CA LYS A 68 16.75 -0.78 12.38
C LYS A 68 17.61 -1.71 11.54
N ALA A 69 17.12 -2.93 11.29
CA ALA A 69 17.79 -3.91 10.43
C ALA A 69 17.53 -3.67 8.92
N GLY A 70 16.75 -2.65 8.54
CA GLY A 70 16.42 -2.34 7.15
C GLY A 70 15.45 -3.32 6.50
N LEU A 71 14.78 -4.19 7.27
CA LEU A 71 13.84 -5.18 6.71
C LEU A 71 12.54 -4.54 6.26
N THR A 72 12.10 -3.51 6.97
CA THR A 72 10.85 -2.81 6.66
C THR A 72 11.04 -1.78 5.56
N CYS A 73 12.26 -1.40 5.17
CA CYS A 73 12.53 -0.63 3.96
C CYS A 73 13.93 -0.96 3.40
N PRO A 74 14.04 -1.97 2.52
CA PRO A 74 15.33 -2.43 2.01
C PRO A 74 16.00 -1.45 1.03
N TYR A 75 15.21 -0.61 0.36
CA TYR A 75 15.69 0.36 -0.62
C TYR A 75 15.25 1.78 -0.25
N ILE A 76 16.25 2.63 -0.05
CA ILE A 76 16.11 4.08 0.13
C ILE A 76 16.95 4.78 -0.94
N PHE A 77 16.31 5.66 -1.71
CA PHE A 77 16.93 6.47 -2.75
C PHE A 77 16.74 7.96 -2.50
N THR A 78 17.75 8.76 -2.84
CA THR A 78 17.82 10.17 -2.39
C THR A 78 16.87 11.11 -3.12
N TYR A 79 16.54 10.83 -4.39
CA TYR A 79 15.79 11.76 -5.23
C TYR A 79 14.31 11.36 -5.33
N PRO A 80 13.36 12.31 -5.17
CA PRO A 80 11.94 12.03 -5.15
C PRO A 80 11.37 11.86 -6.57
N CYS A 81 11.69 10.75 -7.23
CA CYS A 81 11.16 10.38 -8.53
C CYS A 81 10.76 8.89 -8.56
N SER A 82 10.39 8.36 -9.72
CA SER A 82 10.09 6.94 -9.88
C SER A 82 11.28 6.05 -9.45
N PRO A 83 11.04 4.88 -8.85
CA PRO A 83 12.08 3.98 -8.34
C PRO A 83 13.24 3.71 -9.29
N HIS A 84 12.97 3.33 -10.56
CA HIS A 84 14.03 3.04 -11.53
C HIS A 84 15.00 4.21 -11.73
N MET A 85 14.47 5.43 -11.91
CA MET A 85 15.25 6.64 -12.11
C MET A 85 15.97 7.05 -10.82
N ALA A 86 15.35 6.87 -9.65
CA ALA A 86 15.97 7.18 -8.37
C ALA A 86 17.17 6.26 -8.09
N ALA A 87 17.03 4.97 -8.39
CA ALA A 87 18.11 4.00 -8.31
C ALA A 87 19.26 4.36 -9.27
N GLU A 88 18.96 4.66 -10.53
CA GLU A 88 19.96 5.08 -11.52
C GLU A 88 20.73 6.33 -11.06
N LYS A 89 20.01 7.35 -10.56
CA LYS A 89 20.62 8.59 -10.08
C LYS A 89 21.56 8.38 -8.89
N ASP A 90 21.22 7.43 -8.02
CA ASP A 90 22.05 7.03 -6.88
C ASP A 90 23.16 6.04 -7.27
N GLY A 91 23.27 5.66 -8.56
CA GLY A 91 24.25 4.68 -9.06
C GLY A 91 23.99 3.27 -8.55
N LYS A 92 22.73 2.93 -8.28
CA LYS A 92 22.27 1.66 -7.70
C LYS A 92 21.30 0.94 -8.65
N THR A 93 21.09 -0.35 -8.39
CA THR A 93 20.08 -1.18 -9.04
C THR A 93 19.11 -1.72 -8.01
N ILE A 94 17.85 -1.91 -8.39
CA ILE A 94 16.83 -2.56 -7.56
C ILE A 94 16.87 -4.06 -7.85
N ASP A 95 17.27 -4.85 -6.84
CA ASP A 95 17.17 -6.30 -6.86
C ASP A 95 15.94 -6.71 -6.06
N LEU A 96 14.90 -7.14 -6.76
CA LEU A 96 13.61 -7.51 -6.15
C LEU A 96 13.75 -8.71 -5.20
N SER A 97 14.79 -9.54 -5.34
CA SER A 97 15.03 -10.67 -4.43
C SER A 97 15.38 -10.21 -3.01
N VAL A 98 16.01 -9.03 -2.86
CA VAL A 98 16.30 -8.41 -1.55
C VAL A 98 15.00 -8.06 -0.84
N ILE A 99 14.02 -7.54 -1.59
CA ILE A 99 12.69 -7.20 -1.06
C ILE A 99 11.96 -8.47 -0.66
N THR A 100 11.97 -9.50 -1.53
CA THR A 100 11.35 -10.80 -1.25
C THR A 100 11.93 -11.46 0.00
N GLU A 101 13.25 -11.45 0.17
CA GLU A 101 13.90 -12.02 1.35
C GLU A 101 13.55 -11.25 2.62
N ALA A 102 13.53 -9.91 2.56
CA ALA A 102 13.09 -9.08 3.67
C ALA A 102 11.63 -9.41 4.06
N THR A 103 10.72 -9.48 3.08
CA THR A 103 9.31 -9.88 3.29
C THR A 103 9.22 -11.28 3.91
N ARG A 104 10.02 -12.24 3.42
CA ARG A 104 10.04 -13.62 3.93
C ARG A 104 10.43 -13.66 5.41
N ARG A 105 11.46 -12.91 5.81
CA ARG A 105 11.90 -12.81 7.22
C ARG A 105 10.85 -12.16 8.11
N LEU A 106 10.09 -11.19 7.59
CA LEU A 106 8.96 -10.61 8.31
C LEU A 106 7.81 -11.62 8.47
N GLN A 107 7.48 -12.39 7.43
CA GLN A 107 6.44 -13.44 7.49
C GLN A 107 6.72 -14.57 8.48
N GLU A 108 7.96 -14.74 8.93
CA GLU A 108 8.32 -15.71 9.98
C GLU A 108 7.88 -15.24 11.38
N LYS A 109 7.73 -13.93 11.59
CA LYS A 109 7.46 -13.32 12.90
C LYS A 109 6.06 -12.72 13.03
N TYR A 110 5.48 -12.29 11.92
CA TYR A 110 4.20 -11.57 11.87
C TYR A 110 3.13 -12.38 11.13
N GLU A 111 1.89 -12.31 11.60
CA GLU A 111 0.72 -12.89 10.92
C GLU A 111 0.38 -12.13 9.64
N TYR A 112 0.61 -10.81 9.62
CA TYR A 112 0.38 -9.94 8.48
C TYR A 112 1.61 -9.07 8.18
N VAL A 113 2.04 -9.07 6.93
CA VAL A 113 3.00 -8.12 6.38
C VAL A 113 2.27 -7.24 5.37
N LEU A 114 2.11 -5.97 5.72
CA LEU A 114 1.54 -4.95 4.84
C LEU A 114 2.67 -4.38 3.99
N LEU A 115 2.84 -4.91 2.77
CA LEU A 115 3.89 -4.48 1.83
C LEU A 115 3.40 -3.32 0.96
N GLU A 116 3.74 -2.11 1.34
CA GLU A 116 3.43 -0.90 0.60
C GLU A 116 4.38 -0.69 -0.59
N GLY A 117 3.81 -0.52 -1.78
CA GLY A 117 4.53 -0.18 -3.00
C GLY A 117 4.93 1.30 -3.10
N ALA A 118 5.67 1.63 -4.17
CA ALA A 118 6.06 3.00 -4.49
C ALA A 118 5.16 3.57 -5.59
N GLY A 119 4.04 4.21 -5.22
CA GLY A 119 3.08 4.75 -6.18
C GLY A 119 1.99 3.74 -6.57
N GLY A 120 1.78 3.54 -7.88
CA GLY A 120 0.77 2.63 -8.43
C GLY A 120 1.36 1.36 -9.08
N LEU A 121 0.47 0.49 -9.54
CA LEU A 121 0.80 -0.84 -10.07
C LEU A 121 1.73 -0.83 -11.29
N MET A 122 1.61 0.18 -12.15
CA MET A 122 2.42 0.31 -13.36
C MET A 122 3.69 1.14 -13.15
N VAL A 123 4.09 1.39 -11.89
CA VAL A 123 5.35 2.08 -11.63
C VAL A 123 6.52 1.15 -11.94
N PRO A 124 7.51 1.59 -12.74
CA PRO A 124 8.68 0.79 -13.07
C PRO A 124 9.62 0.58 -11.88
N ASN A 125 9.99 -0.68 -11.65
CA ASN A 125 11.13 -1.03 -10.80
C ASN A 125 12.43 -0.78 -11.57
N ASP A 126 12.44 -1.14 -12.86
CA ASP A 126 13.49 -0.88 -13.83
C ASP A 126 12.88 -0.68 -15.25
N PHE A 127 13.70 -0.71 -16.30
CA PHE A 127 13.22 -0.58 -17.69
C PHE A 127 12.58 -1.86 -18.26
N HIS A 128 12.53 -2.95 -17.49
CA HIS A 128 12.07 -4.27 -17.93
C HIS A 128 10.95 -4.85 -17.07
N SER A 129 10.67 -4.26 -15.90
CA SER A 129 9.70 -4.75 -14.93
C SER A 129 8.96 -3.62 -14.22
N LEU A 130 7.67 -3.86 -13.99
CA LEU A 130 6.76 -2.99 -13.25
C LEU A 130 6.43 -3.59 -11.88
N ALA A 131 5.93 -2.76 -10.96
CA ALA A 131 5.47 -3.21 -9.66
C ALA A 131 4.42 -4.34 -9.77
N ILE A 132 3.52 -4.28 -10.76
CA ILE A 132 2.51 -5.33 -10.98
C ILE A 132 3.12 -6.68 -11.37
N ASP A 133 4.26 -6.69 -12.07
CA ASP A 133 4.96 -7.94 -12.42
C ASP A 133 5.47 -8.63 -11.18
N TYR A 134 6.09 -7.86 -10.26
CA TYR A 134 6.53 -8.35 -8.96
C TYR A 134 5.36 -8.91 -8.15
N VAL A 135 4.25 -8.16 -8.05
CA VAL A 135 3.07 -8.59 -7.28
C VAL A 135 2.48 -9.90 -7.85
N LYS A 136 2.42 -10.01 -9.18
CA LYS A 136 1.96 -11.22 -9.87
C LYS A 136 2.88 -12.40 -9.60
N GLU A 137 4.19 -12.22 -9.74
CA GLU A 137 5.19 -13.27 -9.52
C GLU A 137 5.12 -13.82 -8.09
N GLN A 138 4.94 -12.94 -7.11
CA GLN A 138 4.84 -13.32 -5.71
C GLN A 138 3.47 -13.88 -5.31
N GLY A 139 2.45 -13.72 -6.16
CA GLY A 139 1.07 -14.14 -5.88
C GLY A 139 0.43 -13.38 -4.72
N TYR A 140 0.82 -12.12 -4.49
CA TYR A 140 0.28 -11.32 -3.39
C TYR A 140 -1.09 -10.73 -3.76
N PRO A 141 -2.12 -10.88 -2.89
CA PRO A 141 -3.36 -10.13 -3.06
C PRO A 141 -3.13 -8.63 -2.82
N VAL A 142 -3.91 -7.82 -3.52
CA VAL A 142 -3.80 -6.36 -3.50
C VAL A 142 -4.84 -5.72 -2.59
N ILE A 143 -4.40 -4.75 -1.81
CA ILE A 143 -5.22 -3.68 -1.24
C ILE A 143 -4.96 -2.43 -2.11
N LEU A 144 -6.00 -1.96 -2.81
CA LEU A 144 -5.93 -0.81 -3.70
C LEU A 144 -6.47 0.44 -3.00
N VAL A 145 -5.60 1.40 -2.72
CA VAL A 145 -6.00 2.69 -2.13
C VAL A 145 -6.45 3.66 -3.23
N THR A 146 -7.65 4.19 -3.07
CA THR A 146 -8.26 5.24 -3.91
C THR A 146 -8.62 6.47 -3.06
N SER A 147 -9.06 7.55 -3.69
CA SER A 147 -9.43 8.80 -3.03
C SER A 147 -10.57 9.52 -3.75
N GLY A 148 -11.12 10.58 -3.15
CA GLY A 148 -12.23 11.38 -3.70
C GLY A 148 -11.86 12.52 -4.63
N LYS A 149 -10.66 12.55 -5.23
CA LYS A 149 -10.27 13.62 -6.17
C LYS A 149 -10.79 13.40 -7.59
N LEU A 150 -10.88 14.48 -8.36
CA LEU A 150 -11.15 14.40 -9.80
C LEU A 150 -10.13 13.48 -10.50
N GLY A 151 -10.63 12.56 -11.31
CA GLY A 151 -9.81 11.55 -12.01
C GLY A 151 -9.68 10.21 -11.26
N SER A 152 -10.03 10.14 -9.97
CA SER A 152 -9.91 8.91 -9.19
C SER A 152 -10.74 7.76 -9.73
N ILE A 153 -11.94 8.01 -10.27
CA ILE A 153 -12.76 6.97 -10.92
C ILE A 153 -11.95 6.28 -12.03
N ASN A 154 -11.40 7.06 -12.96
CA ASN A 154 -10.60 6.54 -14.06
C ASN A 154 -9.39 5.74 -13.56
N HIS A 155 -8.59 6.30 -12.65
CA HIS A 155 -7.39 5.63 -12.15
C HIS A 155 -7.72 4.35 -11.36
N THR A 156 -8.82 4.35 -10.61
CA THR A 156 -9.30 3.15 -9.89
C THR A 156 -9.70 2.06 -10.87
N LEU A 157 -10.53 2.38 -11.86
CA LEU A 157 -11.00 1.43 -12.86
C LEU A 157 -9.84 0.87 -13.70
N LEU A 158 -8.88 1.70 -14.10
CA LEU A 158 -7.68 1.24 -14.81
C LEU A 158 -6.81 0.31 -13.95
N SER A 159 -6.68 0.61 -12.64
CA SER A 159 -5.94 -0.24 -11.70
C SER A 159 -6.63 -1.59 -11.49
N LEU A 160 -7.96 -1.59 -11.32
CA LEU A 160 -8.77 -2.80 -11.21
C LEU A 160 -8.72 -3.64 -12.50
N TYR A 161 -8.80 -2.99 -13.66
CA TYR A 161 -8.65 -3.64 -14.96
C TYR A 161 -7.28 -4.32 -15.07
N ALA A 162 -6.20 -3.62 -14.71
CA ALA A 162 -4.86 -4.19 -14.70
C ALA A 162 -4.76 -5.43 -13.79
N CYS A 163 -5.24 -5.35 -12.54
CA CYS A 163 -5.26 -6.52 -11.65
C CYS A 163 -6.00 -7.70 -12.28
N LYS A 164 -7.17 -7.46 -12.89
CA LYS A 164 -7.96 -8.49 -13.58
C LYS A 164 -7.20 -9.11 -14.75
N GLN A 165 -6.55 -8.31 -15.58
CA GLN A 165 -5.74 -8.81 -16.72
C GLN A 165 -4.52 -9.62 -16.25
N TYR A 166 -3.93 -9.26 -15.12
CA TYR A 166 -2.76 -9.95 -14.57
C TYR A 166 -3.12 -11.15 -13.69
N GLY A 167 -4.42 -11.38 -13.44
CA GLY A 167 -4.90 -12.46 -12.57
C GLY A 167 -4.60 -12.22 -11.08
N ILE A 168 -4.45 -10.96 -10.67
CA ILE A 168 -4.12 -10.57 -9.29
C ILE A 168 -5.43 -10.31 -8.54
N PRO A 169 -5.69 -11.04 -7.43
CA PRO A 169 -6.89 -10.80 -6.62
C PRO A 169 -6.79 -9.46 -5.91
N VAL A 170 -7.80 -8.60 -6.10
CA VAL A 170 -7.97 -7.36 -5.31
C VAL A 170 -8.85 -7.70 -4.13
N ARG A 171 -8.25 -7.81 -2.94
CA ARG A 171 -9.00 -8.16 -1.73
C ARG A 171 -9.86 -7.01 -1.26
N THR A 172 -9.33 -5.79 -1.36
CA THR A 172 -9.98 -4.60 -0.83
C THR A 172 -9.64 -3.37 -1.64
N VAL A 173 -10.65 -2.56 -1.92
CA VAL A 173 -10.47 -1.16 -2.29
C VAL A 173 -10.64 -0.32 -1.03
N VAL A 174 -9.67 0.55 -0.78
CA VAL A 174 -9.66 1.45 0.38
C VAL A 174 -9.98 2.84 -0.13
N TYR A 175 -11.17 3.33 0.22
CA TYR A 175 -11.57 4.70 -0.05
C TYR A 175 -11.01 5.63 1.02
N ASN A 176 -9.93 6.31 0.70
CA ASN A 176 -9.21 7.13 1.65
C ASN A 176 -9.69 8.59 1.62
N LEU A 177 -10.20 9.08 2.75
CA LEU A 177 -10.63 10.48 2.91
C LEU A 177 -9.47 11.42 3.26
N TYR A 178 -8.25 10.92 3.41
CA TYR A 178 -7.06 11.74 3.65
C TYR A 178 -6.06 11.69 2.47
N PRO A 179 -5.65 12.84 1.89
CA PRO A 179 -6.04 14.20 2.27
C PRO A 179 -7.48 14.53 1.87
N PRO A 180 -8.16 15.46 2.58
CA PRO A 180 -9.50 15.89 2.22
C PRO A 180 -9.55 16.47 0.80
N THR A 181 -10.63 16.17 0.10
CA THR A 181 -10.92 16.65 -1.25
C THR A 181 -12.30 17.29 -1.30
N ASP A 182 -12.72 17.77 -2.47
CA ASP A 182 -14.07 18.32 -2.65
C ASP A 182 -15.14 17.32 -2.19
N GLU A 183 -16.03 17.74 -1.29
CA GLU A 183 -17.01 16.87 -0.64
C GLU A 183 -18.00 16.24 -1.63
N LEU A 184 -18.42 16.99 -2.65
CA LEU A 184 -19.37 16.50 -3.65
C LEU A 184 -18.72 15.46 -4.55
N ILE A 185 -17.49 15.71 -5.01
CA ILE A 185 -16.71 14.73 -5.79
C ILE A 185 -16.43 13.49 -4.95
N THR A 186 -16.10 13.69 -3.66
CA THR A 186 -15.83 12.61 -2.72
C THR A 186 -17.05 11.71 -2.52
N ALA A 187 -18.24 12.29 -2.30
CA ALA A 187 -19.47 11.52 -2.13
C ALA A 187 -19.85 10.76 -3.42
N ASN A 188 -19.81 11.44 -4.57
CA ASN A 188 -20.18 10.83 -5.84
C ASN A 188 -19.20 9.72 -6.28
N THR A 189 -17.90 9.90 -6.07
CA THR A 189 -16.89 8.89 -6.40
C THR A 189 -17.07 7.64 -5.54
N LEU A 190 -17.36 7.81 -4.25
CA LEU A 190 -17.65 6.68 -3.36
C LEU A 190 -18.91 5.91 -3.80
N GLU A 191 -20.00 6.62 -4.12
CA GLU A 191 -21.23 6.01 -4.62
C GLU A 191 -20.98 5.21 -5.91
N TYR A 192 -20.28 5.81 -6.87
CA TYR A 192 -19.97 5.18 -8.14
C TYR A 192 -19.13 3.91 -7.95
N LEU A 193 -18.06 3.98 -7.15
CA LEU A 193 -17.16 2.85 -6.93
C LEU A 193 -17.86 1.72 -6.16
N THR A 194 -18.77 2.03 -5.24
CA THR A 194 -19.60 1.03 -4.56
C THR A 194 -20.38 0.19 -5.58
N GLN A 195 -21.16 0.84 -6.46
CA GLN A 195 -21.97 0.15 -7.47
C GLN A 195 -21.10 -0.61 -8.49
N TYR A 196 -19.94 -0.06 -8.86
CA TYR A 196 -19.03 -0.70 -9.78
C TYR A 196 -18.42 -1.98 -9.19
N LEU A 197 -17.97 -1.95 -7.94
CA LEU A 197 -17.40 -3.11 -7.26
C LEU A 197 -18.43 -4.21 -7.06
N GLU A 198 -19.64 -3.88 -6.61
CA GLU A 198 -20.74 -4.85 -6.48
C GLU A 198 -21.01 -5.63 -7.78
N LYS A 199 -20.90 -4.95 -8.93
CA LYS A 199 -21.17 -5.54 -10.23
C LYS A 199 -19.98 -6.31 -10.81
N GLU A 200 -18.79 -5.72 -10.79
CA GLU A 200 -17.63 -6.20 -11.57
C GLU A 200 -16.59 -6.94 -10.71
N PHE A 201 -16.60 -6.72 -9.39
CA PHE A 201 -15.67 -7.27 -8.40
C PHE A 201 -16.39 -7.65 -7.08
N PRO A 202 -17.41 -8.54 -7.11
CA PRO A 202 -18.28 -8.80 -5.96
C PRO A 202 -17.57 -9.41 -4.74
N GLU A 203 -16.38 -9.98 -4.92
CA GLU A 203 -15.54 -10.51 -3.83
C GLU A 203 -14.58 -9.47 -3.24
N THR A 204 -14.47 -8.28 -3.87
CA THR A 204 -13.61 -7.20 -3.41
C THR A 204 -14.37 -6.34 -2.40
N ALA A 205 -13.84 -6.25 -1.19
CA ALA A 205 -14.40 -5.38 -0.16
C ALA A 205 -14.14 -3.90 -0.49
N LEU A 206 -15.04 -3.01 -0.06
CA LEU A 206 -14.83 -1.58 -0.03
C LEU A 206 -14.82 -1.10 1.42
N ILE A 207 -13.72 -0.50 1.87
CA ILE A 207 -13.63 0.11 3.20
C ILE A 207 -13.33 1.60 3.06
N THR A 208 -13.94 2.42 3.91
CA THR A 208 -13.69 3.86 3.95
C THR A 208 -12.81 4.18 5.15
N LEU A 209 -11.69 4.85 4.92
CA LEU A 209 -10.85 5.38 5.99
C LEU A 209 -11.19 6.84 6.26
N PRO A 210 -11.15 7.27 7.53
CA PRO A 210 -11.50 8.62 7.88
C PRO A 210 -10.42 9.64 7.48
N GLU A 211 -10.73 10.91 7.69
CA GLU A 211 -9.72 11.97 7.69
C GLU A 211 -8.74 11.78 8.87
N ALA A 212 -7.54 12.37 8.78
CA ALA A 212 -6.46 12.17 9.76
C ALA A 212 -6.76 12.60 11.21
N THR A 213 -7.89 13.29 11.46
CA THR A 213 -8.31 13.74 12.79
C THR A 213 -9.21 12.73 13.52
N ALA A 214 -9.73 11.72 12.84
CA ALA A 214 -10.56 10.69 13.48
C ALA A 214 -9.70 9.56 14.07
N GLY A 215 -10.12 9.03 15.21
CA GLY A 215 -9.44 7.90 15.85
C GLY A 215 -9.55 6.60 15.03
N VAL A 216 -8.68 5.64 15.33
CA VAL A 216 -8.63 4.31 14.67
C VAL A 216 -9.87 3.45 15.01
N ALA A 217 -10.52 3.74 16.15
CA ALA A 217 -11.56 2.91 16.77
C ALA A 217 -12.82 2.66 15.92
N ASP A 218 -13.01 3.36 14.80
CA ASP A 218 -14.21 3.27 13.96
C ASP A 218 -13.97 2.59 12.60
N ILE A 219 -12.78 2.04 12.35
CA ILE A 219 -12.48 1.43 11.03
C ILE A 219 -12.89 -0.05 11.02
N ASP A 220 -13.99 -0.34 10.32
CA ASP A 220 -14.39 -1.72 10.08
C ASP A 220 -13.49 -2.40 9.04
N ILE A 221 -12.46 -3.08 9.54
CA ILE A 221 -11.60 -3.97 8.74
C ILE A 221 -12.05 -5.44 8.76
N SER A 222 -13.29 -5.76 9.15
CA SER A 222 -13.78 -7.16 9.19
C SER A 222 -13.62 -7.88 7.86
N SER A 223 -13.74 -7.15 6.76
CA SER A 223 -13.58 -7.65 5.39
C SER A 223 -12.12 -7.88 4.96
N LEU A 224 -11.14 -7.46 5.76
CA LEU A 224 -9.72 -7.81 5.52
C LEU A 224 -9.39 -9.25 5.96
N PHE A 225 -10.27 -9.91 6.71
CA PHE A 225 -10.09 -11.27 7.25
C PHE A 225 -10.69 -12.36 6.37
#